data_AF-A0A260BRL2-F1
#
_entry.id   AF-A0A260BRL2-F1
#
_cell.length_a   1.000
_cell.length_b   1.000
_cell.length_c   1.000
_cell.angle_alpha   90.00
_cell.angle_beta   90.00
_cell.angle_gamma   90.00
#
_symmetry.space_group_name_H-M   'P 1'
#
loop_
_entity.id
_entity.type
_entity.pdbx_description
1 polymer ?
#
loop_
_entity_poly.entity_id
_entity_poly.type
_entity_poly.pdbx_seq_one_letter_code
_entity_poly.pdbx_strand_id
1 'polypeptide(L)'
;MSADIDGDPVFEDLVIELTARQRRFVEVAAWTLADDVYDAIEEVHRRPESASHGSSILNDFPPATWTQPAAWWREQARCFDDLALEAQAGIDPDPVCTGEEMALHLILGRARAMATDESDRRMDLVGSIAAHDNDDDWEGPLDFLFQDHDVLTLFDNDLEPFPGAANLAPDNWFTPFVDTESRRPDRGFRR
;
A
#
# COMPACT_ATOMS: atom_id res chain seq x y z
N MET A 1 -48.20 -15.47 -25.35
CA MET A 1 -47.86 -14.61 -24.20
C MET A 1 -46.60 -15.18 -23.60
N SER A 2 -45.45 -14.75 -24.09
CA SER A 2 -44.15 -14.97 -23.44
C SER A 2 -43.71 -13.61 -22.98
N ALA A 3 -43.57 -13.45 -21.66
CA ALA A 3 -43.06 -12.25 -21.05
C ALA A 3 -41.54 -12.23 -21.22
N ASP A 4 -41.06 -11.06 -21.63
CA ASP A 4 -39.67 -10.65 -21.65
C ASP A 4 -39.01 -10.95 -20.29
N ILE A 5 -37.87 -11.65 -20.31
CA ILE A 5 -36.93 -11.61 -19.20
C ILE A 5 -35.92 -10.54 -19.57
N ASP A 6 -36.01 -9.45 -18.80
CA ASP A 6 -35.09 -8.32 -18.75
C ASP A 6 -33.65 -8.78 -18.95
N GLY A 7 -32.97 -8.08 -19.86
CA GLY A 7 -31.52 -8.12 -19.95
C GLY A 7 -30.95 -7.62 -18.64
N ASP A 8 -30.33 -8.54 -17.91
CA ASP A 8 -29.37 -8.22 -16.87
C ASP A 8 -28.38 -7.19 -17.46
N PRO A 9 -28.21 -5.99 -16.89
CA PRO A 9 -27.20 -5.07 -17.36
C PRO A 9 -25.86 -5.78 -17.24
N VAL A 10 -25.32 -6.18 -18.39
CA VAL A 10 -23.97 -6.67 -18.53
C VAL A 10 -23.08 -5.66 -17.82
N PHE A 11 -22.39 -6.10 -16.75
CA PHE A 11 -21.34 -5.34 -16.07
C PHE A 11 -20.12 -5.21 -17.01
N GLU A 12 -20.34 -4.62 -18.18
CA GLU A 12 -19.32 -4.26 -19.16
C GLU A 12 -18.68 -2.95 -18.69
N ASP A 13 -17.38 -3.03 -18.38
CA ASP A 13 -16.44 -1.92 -18.15
C ASP A 13 -16.44 -1.21 -16.78
N LEU A 14 -16.60 -1.93 -15.67
CA LEU A 14 -15.95 -1.48 -14.43
C LEU A 14 -14.43 -1.72 -14.59
N VAL A 15 -13.71 -0.71 -15.07
CA VAL A 15 -12.25 -0.68 -15.00
C VAL A 15 -11.89 -0.52 -13.53
N ILE A 16 -11.59 -1.65 -12.88
CA ILE A 16 -11.24 -1.69 -11.46
C ILE A 16 -9.72 -1.56 -11.23
N GLU A 17 -8.96 -1.45 -12.33
CA GLU A 17 -7.51 -1.27 -12.34
C GLU A 17 -7.12 0.21 -12.23
N LEU A 18 -5.90 0.47 -11.74
CA LEU A 18 -5.36 1.83 -11.69
C LEU A 18 -5.12 2.38 -13.10
N THR A 19 -5.49 3.65 -13.33
CA THR A 19 -5.07 4.35 -14.54
C THR A 19 -3.54 4.54 -14.55
N ALA A 20 -2.96 4.83 -15.71
CA ALA A 20 -1.52 5.11 -15.81
C ALA A 20 -1.07 6.29 -14.93
N ARG A 21 -1.93 7.31 -14.73
CA ARG A 21 -1.62 8.43 -13.84
C ARG A 21 -1.74 8.05 -12.37
N GLN A 22 -2.78 7.30 -12.00
CA GLN A 22 -2.93 6.80 -10.63
C GLN A 22 -1.76 5.89 -10.24
N ARG A 23 -1.37 4.97 -11.13
CA ARG A 23 -0.20 4.10 -10.94
C ARG A 23 1.10 4.89 -10.78
N ARG A 24 1.24 6.03 -11.47
CA ARG A 24 2.39 6.92 -11.27
C ARG A 24 2.42 7.54 -9.87
N PHE A 25 1.26 7.93 -9.31
CA PHE A 25 1.20 8.39 -7.92
C PHE A 25 1.51 7.27 -6.93
N VAL A 26 0.99 6.06 -7.16
CA VAL A 26 1.29 4.86 -6.37
C VAL A 26 2.79 4.55 -6.37
N GLU A 27 3.43 4.52 -7.54
CA GLU A 27 4.88 4.32 -7.67
C GLU A 27 5.67 5.33 -6.83
N VAL A 28 5.37 6.62 -6.98
CA VAL A 28 6.13 7.68 -6.31
C VAL A 28 5.86 7.67 -4.80
N ALA A 29 4.62 7.42 -4.38
CA ALA A 29 4.27 7.26 -2.98
C ALA A 29 5.03 6.09 -2.34
N ALA A 30 5.07 4.93 -3.01
CA ALA A 30 5.78 3.75 -2.55
C ALA A 30 7.28 3.99 -2.38
N TRP A 31 7.97 4.57 -3.38
CA TRP A 31 9.38 4.90 -3.23
C TRP A 31 9.65 5.91 -2.10
N THR A 32 8.77 6.91 -1.95
CA THR A 32 8.91 7.92 -0.90
C THR A 32 8.74 7.28 0.48
N LEU A 33 7.74 6.42 0.66
CA LEU A 33 7.49 5.72 1.92
C LEU A 33 8.62 4.74 2.27
N ALA A 34 9.17 4.02 1.28
CA ALA A 34 10.34 3.19 1.49
C ALA A 34 11.52 4.01 2.04
N ASP A 35 11.81 5.15 1.39
CA ASP A 35 12.89 6.05 1.80
C ASP A 35 12.64 6.68 3.18
N ASP A 36 11.40 7.12 3.44
CA ASP A 36 11.01 7.66 4.75
C ASP A 36 11.26 6.61 5.86
N VAL A 37 10.96 5.33 5.63
CA VAL A 37 11.18 4.25 6.61
C VAL A 37 12.68 3.96 6.78
N TYR A 38 13.44 3.82 5.68
CA TYR A 38 14.89 3.61 5.75
C TYR A 38 15.60 4.78 6.50
N ASP A 39 15.21 6.02 6.23
CA ASP A 39 15.79 7.19 6.88
C ASP A 39 15.37 7.26 8.37
N ALA A 40 14.14 6.90 8.70
CA ALA A 40 13.64 6.86 10.07
C ALA A 40 14.39 5.81 10.92
N ILE A 41 14.62 4.60 10.41
CA ILE A 41 15.37 3.58 11.16
C ILE A 41 16.83 3.98 11.38
N GLU A 42 17.45 4.67 10.42
CA GLU A 42 18.80 5.19 10.58
C GLU A 42 18.87 6.30 11.63
N GLU A 43 17.89 7.22 11.65
CA GLU A 43 17.83 8.28 12.66
C GLU A 43 17.60 7.71 14.06
N VAL A 44 16.68 6.76 14.22
CA VAL A 44 16.46 6.07 15.51
C VAL A 44 17.74 5.35 15.97
N HIS A 45 18.48 4.71 15.06
CA HIS A 45 19.74 4.06 15.40
C HIS A 45 20.82 5.06 15.82
N ARG A 46 20.92 6.20 15.11
CA ARG A 46 21.90 7.26 15.35
C ARG A 46 21.60 8.06 16.62
N ARG A 47 20.32 8.28 16.93
CA ARG A 47 19.81 9.08 18.05
C ARG A 47 18.57 8.43 18.67
N PRO A 48 18.75 7.41 19.51
CA PRO A 48 17.62 6.70 20.15
C PRO A 48 16.69 7.61 20.95
N GLU A 49 17.21 8.70 21.53
CA GLU A 49 16.45 9.71 22.28
C GLU A 49 15.54 10.59 21.40
N SER A 50 15.79 10.66 20.09
CA SER A 50 15.00 11.42 19.11
C SER A 50 13.86 10.61 18.49
N ALA A 51 13.76 9.31 18.83
CA ALA A 51 12.75 8.39 18.31
C ALA A 51 11.30 8.76 18.69
N SER A 52 11.09 9.68 19.63
CA SER A 52 9.74 10.07 20.11
C SER A 52 9.09 11.24 19.37
N HIS A 53 9.60 11.66 18.22
CA HIS A 53 9.03 12.80 17.51
C HIS A 53 7.86 12.34 16.63
N GLY A 54 6.65 12.81 16.98
CA GLY A 54 5.36 12.48 16.35
C GLY A 54 5.17 12.89 14.89
N SER A 55 6.27 13.02 14.13
CA SER A 55 6.31 13.28 12.69
C SER A 55 7.09 12.20 11.92
N SER A 56 7.51 11.12 12.58
CA SER A 56 8.13 9.98 11.90
C SER A 56 7.06 9.12 11.21
N ILE A 57 7.35 8.65 10.00
CA ILE A 57 6.53 7.67 9.26
C ILE A 57 6.22 6.40 10.09
N LEU A 58 7.07 6.05 11.06
CA LEU A 58 6.85 4.90 11.93
C LEU A 58 5.56 5.04 12.78
N ASN A 59 5.12 6.27 13.04
CA ASN A 59 3.87 6.53 13.78
C ASN A 59 2.61 6.32 12.93
N ASP A 60 2.75 6.22 11.60
CA ASP A 60 1.63 5.95 10.69
C ASP A 60 1.28 4.45 10.67
N PHE A 61 2.12 3.60 11.29
CA PHE A 61 1.86 2.19 11.48
C PHE A 61 1.08 1.92 12.78
N PRO A 62 0.37 0.78 12.86
CA PRO A 62 -0.31 0.34 14.07
C PRO A 62 0.60 0.29 15.32
N PRO A 63 0.10 0.64 16.52
CA PRO A 63 0.89 0.63 17.75
C PRO A 63 1.64 -0.67 18.06
N ALA A 64 1.11 -1.81 17.60
CA ALA A 64 1.73 -3.12 17.76
C ALA A 64 3.13 -3.22 17.10
N THR A 65 3.44 -2.39 16.11
CA THR A 65 4.72 -2.41 15.38
C THR A 65 5.80 -1.52 16.01
N TRP A 66 5.42 -0.56 16.87
CA TRP A 66 6.34 0.50 17.33
C TRP A 66 7.55 -0.01 18.13
N THR A 67 7.47 -1.23 18.66
CA THR A 67 8.57 -1.86 19.43
C THR A 67 9.41 -2.84 18.60
N GLN A 68 9.12 -2.99 17.31
CA GLN A 68 9.80 -3.93 16.43
C GLN A 68 11.25 -3.51 16.14
N PRO A 69 12.16 -4.48 15.96
CA PRO A 69 13.58 -4.19 15.73
C PRO A 69 13.84 -3.61 14.33
N ALA A 70 14.97 -2.94 14.14
CA ALA A 70 15.34 -2.35 12.85
C ALA A 70 15.38 -3.35 11.67
N ALA A 71 15.62 -4.64 11.95
CA ALA A 71 15.54 -5.68 10.91
C ALA A 71 14.11 -5.87 10.38
N TRP A 72 13.11 -5.83 11.27
CA TRP A 72 11.70 -5.90 10.92
C TRP A 72 11.28 -4.68 10.09
N TRP A 73 11.74 -3.48 10.47
CA TRP A 73 11.46 -2.26 9.70
C TRP A 73 12.14 -2.23 8.33
N ARG A 74 13.29 -2.89 8.15
CA ARG A 74 13.88 -3.08 6.82
C ARG A 74 13.03 -3.99 5.94
N GLU A 75 12.50 -5.06 6.52
CA GLU A 75 11.53 -5.94 5.85
C GLU A 75 10.28 -5.15 5.43
N GLN A 76 9.76 -4.30 6.31
CA GLN A 76 8.64 -3.41 5.99
C GLN A 76 8.99 -2.38 4.90
N ALA A 77 10.17 -1.77 4.93
CA ALA A 77 10.64 -0.86 3.89
C ALA A 77 10.70 -1.56 2.52
N ARG A 78 11.13 -2.83 2.52
CA ARG A 78 11.18 -3.66 1.32
C ARG A 78 9.81 -3.97 0.74
N CYS A 79 8.76 -4.10 1.55
CA CYS A 79 7.40 -4.23 1.03
C CYS A 79 7.01 -3.02 0.17
N PHE A 80 7.41 -1.80 0.54
CA PHE A 80 7.20 -0.63 -0.30
C PHE A 80 8.04 -0.69 -1.60
N ASP A 81 9.31 -1.10 -1.52
CA ASP A 81 10.18 -1.28 -2.69
C ASP A 81 9.56 -2.29 -3.69
N ASP A 82 9.03 -3.41 -3.18
CA ASP A 82 8.42 -4.47 -3.99
C ASP A 82 7.17 -3.95 -4.75
N LEU A 83 6.24 -3.26 -4.07
CA LEU A 83 5.05 -2.69 -4.70
C LEU A 83 5.38 -1.50 -5.62
N ALA A 84 6.44 -0.74 -5.32
CA ALA A 84 6.90 0.34 -6.19
C ALA A 84 7.40 -0.19 -7.54
N LEU A 85 8.09 -1.34 -7.55
CA LEU A 85 8.57 -1.98 -8.76
C LEU A 85 7.42 -2.49 -9.64
N GLU A 86 6.36 -3.03 -9.04
CA GLU A 86 5.14 -3.43 -9.76
C GLU A 86 4.47 -2.23 -10.43
N ALA A 87 4.22 -1.17 -9.66
CA ALA A 87 3.63 0.06 -10.16
C ALA A 87 4.48 0.68 -11.29
N GLN A 88 5.81 0.73 -11.12
CA GLN A 88 6.75 1.20 -12.14
C GLN A 88 6.70 0.37 -13.43
N ALA A 89 6.49 -0.95 -13.31
CA ALA A 89 6.36 -1.86 -14.44
C ALA A 89 5.00 -1.75 -15.16
N GLY A 90 4.09 -0.90 -14.67
CA GLY A 90 2.74 -0.77 -15.24
C GLY A 90 1.77 -1.82 -14.73
N ILE A 91 2.12 -2.54 -13.66
CA ILE A 91 1.31 -3.60 -13.03
C ILE A 91 0.67 -3.02 -11.77
N ASP A 92 -0.57 -3.42 -11.49
CA ASP A 92 -1.21 -3.05 -10.25
C ASP A 92 -0.58 -3.79 -9.07
N PRO A 93 -0.30 -3.11 -7.94
CA PRO A 93 0.32 -3.75 -6.79
C PRO A 93 -0.48 -4.95 -6.28
N ASP A 94 0.20 -6.08 -6.03
CA ASP A 94 -0.44 -7.34 -5.60
C ASP A 94 0.19 -7.86 -4.31
N PRO A 95 -0.35 -7.50 -3.13
CA PRO A 95 0.22 -7.91 -1.85
C PRO A 95 0.21 -9.42 -1.63
N VAL A 96 1.37 -9.98 -1.27
CA VAL A 96 1.48 -11.43 -0.99
C VAL A 96 1.59 -11.76 0.50
N CYS A 97 1.62 -10.73 1.37
CA CYS A 97 1.69 -10.87 2.82
C CYS A 97 1.13 -9.63 3.53
N THR A 98 0.82 -9.73 4.82
CA THR A 98 0.24 -8.63 5.62
C THR A 98 1.11 -7.37 5.63
N GLY A 99 2.43 -7.52 5.59
CA GLY A 99 3.35 -6.38 5.50
C GLY A 99 3.22 -5.60 4.18
N GLU A 100 2.91 -6.30 3.08
CA GLU A 100 2.61 -5.68 1.79
C GLU A 100 1.21 -5.04 1.78
N GLU A 101 0.22 -5.64 2.42
CA GLU A 101 -1.12 -5.02 2.56
C GLU A 101 -1.06 -3.72 3.35
N MET A 102 -0.33 -3.71 4.48
CA MET A 102 -0.08 -2.49 5.25
C MET A 102 0.69 -1.45 4.42
N ALA A 103 1.68 -1.88 3.64
CA ALA A 103 2.40 -0.98 2.76
C ALA A 103 1.46 -0.36 1.71
N LEU A 104 0.65 -1.20 1.05
CA LEU A 104 -0.32 -0.77 0.05
C LEU A 104 -1.33 0.24 0.63
N HIS A 105 -1.79 0.03 1.86
CA HIS A 105 -2.66 0.97 2.56
C HIS A 105 -2.07 2.39 2.61
N LEU A 106 -0.84 2.48 3.12
CA LEU A 106 -0.13 3.74 3.30
C LEU A 106 0.22 4.37 1.96
N ILE A 107 0.59 3.55 0.96
CA ILE A 107 0.86 3.99 -0.42
C ILE A 107 -0.38 4.66 -1.00
N LEU A 108 -1.54 4.02 -0.91
CA LEU A 108 -2.77 4.51 -1.51
C LEU A 108 -3.24 5.82 -0.83
N GLY A 109 -3.14 5.90 0.49
CA GLY A 109 -3.41 7.13 1.23
C GLY A 109 -2.51 8.30 0.79
N ARG A 110 -1.20 8.06 0.67
CA ARG A 110 -0.21 9.05 0.20
C ARG A 110 -0.43 9.41 -1.27
N ALA A 111 -0.69 8.44 -2.14
CA ALA A 111 -0.92 8.62 -3.57
C ALA A 111 -2.17 9.48 -3.82
N ARG A 112 -3.29 9.18 -3.13
CA ARG A 112 -4.51 9.99 -3.20
C ARG A 112 -4.25 11.42 -2.76
N ALA A 113 -3.55 11.61 -1.65
CA ALA A 113 -3.19 12.95 -1.17
C ALA A 113 -2.39 13.74 -2.23
N MET A 114 -1.41 13.10 -2.89
CA MET A 114 -0.65 13.70 -3.99
C MET A 114 -1.51 14.02 -5.22
N ALA A 115 -2.46 13.15 -5.57
CA ALA A 115 -3.36 13.35 -6.71
C ALA A 115 -4.38 14.48 -6.48
N THR A 116 -4.77 14.71 -5.23
CA THR A 116 -5.68 15.80 -4.84
C THR A 116 -4.97 17.10 -4.50
N ASP A 117 -3.63 17.12 -4.46
CA ASP A 117 -2.85 18.34 -4.22
C ASP A 117 -3.03 19.30 -5.41
N GLU A 118 -3.59 20.48 -5.14
CA GLU A 118 -3.82 21.54 -6.13
C GLU A 118 -2.52 22.26 -6.55
N SER A 119 -1.37 21.92 -5.96
CA SER A 119 -0.08 22.49 -6.33
C SER A 119 0.43 21.98 -7.68
N ASP A 120 1.31 22.76 -8.31
CA ASP A 120 1.94 22.42 -9.59
C ASP A 120 2.69 21.08 -9.56
N ARG A 121 3.07 20.59 -8.37
CA ARG A 121 3.77 19.32 -8.15
C ARG A 121 3.00 18.12 -8.69
N ARG A 122 1.66 18.16 -8.63
CA ARG A 122 0.82 17.12 -9.22
C ARG A 122 1.05 17.04 -10.73
N MET A 123 1.05 18.18 -11.41
CA MET A 123 1.26 18.25 -12.86
C MET A 123 2.69 17.88 -13.26
N ASP A 124 3.69 18.16 -12.41
CA ASP A 124 5.06 17.71 -12.64
C ASP A 124 5.17 16.18 -12.68
N LEU A 125 4.33 15.46 -11.94
CA LEU A 125 4.35 14.00 -11.88
C LEU A 125 3.65 13.33 -13.06
N VAL A 126 2.53 13.87 -13.53
CA VAL A 126 1.65 13.19 -14.50
C VAL A 126 1.35 13.98 -15.78
N GLY A 127 1.87 15.19 -15.92
CA GLY A 127 1.58 16.07 -17.07
C GLY A 127 2.03 15.52 -18.43
N SER A 128 2.98 14.58 -18.44
CA SER A 128 3.43 13.87 -19.64
C SER A 128 2.65 12.58 -19.93
N ILE A 129 1.80 12.13 -19.01
CA ILE A 129 0.98 10.92 -19.12
C ILE A 129 -0.40 11.32 -19.65
N ALA A 130 -0.92 10.55 -20.61
CA ALA A 130 -2.26 10.79 -21.16
C ALA A 130 -3.32 10.74 -20.06
N ALA A 131 -4.29 11.66 -20.11
CA ALA A 131 -5.40 11.66 -19.18
C ALA A 131 -6.35 10.48 -19.45
N HIS A 132 -6.93 9.96 -18.38
CA HIS A 132 -8.01 8.99 -18.43
C HIS A 132 -9.22 9.55 -17.68
N ASP A 133 -10.43 9.22 -18.13
CA ASP A 133 -11.68 9.76 -17.55
C ASP A 133 -11.86 9.37 -16.06
N ASN A 134 -11.21 8.29 -15.64
CA ASN A 134 -11.22 7.78 -14.26
C ASN A 134 -10.00 8.22 -13.43
N ASP A 135 -9.17 9.16 -13.87
CA ASP A 135 -7.98 9.60 -13.11
C ASP A 135 -8.32 10.11 -11.68
N ASP A 136 -9.53 10.64 -11.50
CA ASP A 136 -10.04 11.16 -10.24
C ASP A 136 -10.84 10.12 -9.41
N ASP A 137 -11.13 8.94 -9.97
CA ASP A 137 -11.86 7.87 -9.27
C ASP A 137 -10.89 6.93 -8.56
N TRP A 138 -10.77 7.13 -7.25
CA TRP A 138 -9.94 6.28 -6.38
C TRP A 138 -10.76 5.21 -5.67
N GLU A 139 -12.09 5.29 -5.60
CA GLU A 139 -12.87 4.36 -4.77
C GLU A 139 -12.89 2.96 -5.40
N GLY A 140 -13.08 2.85 -6.72
CA GLY A 140 -13.06 1.56 -7.42
C GLY A 140 -11.73 0.80 -7.29
N PRO A 141 -10.58 1.42 -7.65
CA PRO A 141 -9.27 0.78 -7.48
C PRO A 141 -8.92 0.46 -6.03
N LEU A 142 -9.33 1.30 -5.07
CA LEU A 142 -9.15 1.00 -3.64
C LEU A 142 -9.89 -0.27 -3.25
N ASP A 143 -11.18 -0.39 -3.55
CA ASP A 143 -11.99 -1.57 -3.20
C ASP A 143 -11.44 -2.87 -3.83
N PHE A 144 -10.84 -2.78 -5.02
CA PHE A 144 -10.29 -3.94 -5.73
C PHE A 144 -8.91 -4.38 -5.25
N LEU A 145 -8.06 -3.42 -4.90
CA LEU A 145 -6.71 -3.67 -4.39
C LEU A 145 -6.72 -4.05 -2.91
N PHE A 146 -7.78 -3.71 -2.19
CA PHE A 146 -7.91 -3.87 -0.74
C PHE A 146 -8.93 -4.96 -0.37
N GLN A 147 -8.85 -6.14 -1.00
CA GLN A 147 -9.87 -7.19 -0.84
C GLN A 147 -9.96 -7.75 0.58
N ASP A 148 -8.88 -7.65 1.36
CA ASP A 148 -8.84 -8.00 2.77
C ASP A 148 -8.53 -6.75 3.63
N HIS A 149 -9.49 -6.37 4.47
CA HIS A 149 -9.41 -5.17 5.32
C HIS A 149 -8.91 -5.51 6.73
N ASP A 150 -8.51 -6.76 6.98
CA ASP A 150 -8.18 -7.24 8.32
C ASP A 150 -6.98 -6.50 8.92
N VAL A 151 -6.06 -6.03 8.06
CA VAL A 151 -4.93 -5.20 8.48
C VAL A 151 -5.37 -3.84 9.07
N LEU A 152 -6.56 -3.32 8.71
CA LEU A 152 -7.08 -2.07 9.26
C LEU A 152 -7.59 -2.23 10.69
N THR A 153 -8.00 -3.45 11.07
CA THR A 153 -8.41 -3.74 12.46
C THR A 153 -7.27 -3.53 13.46
N LEU A 154 -6.01 -3.55 13.00
CA LEU A 154 -4.83 -3.31 13.83
C LEU A 154 -4.72 -1.87 14.36
N PHE A 155 -5.42 -0.91 13.74
CA PHE A 155 -5.49 0.47 14.25
C PHE A 155 -6.49 0.63 15.40
N ASP A 156 -7.43 -0.31 15.55
CA ASP A 156 -8.44 -0.30 16.59
C ASP A 156 -7.99 -1.20 17.77
N ASN A 157 -7.66 -0.58 18.91
CA ASN A 157 -7.19 -1.31 20.10
C ASN A 157 -8.24 -2.25 20.74
N ASP A 158 -9.49 -2.22 20.27
CA ASP A 158 -10.64 -2.90 20.86
C ASP A 158 -11.21 -4.05 20.00
N LEU A 159 -10.61 -4.36 18.85
CA LEU A 159 -11.05 -5.47 17.99
C LEU A 159 -10.28 -6.76 18.32
N GLU A 160 -11.01 -7.78 18.77
CA GLU A 160 -10.44 -9.12 18.89
C GLU A 160 -10.22 -9.72 17.49
N PRO A 161 -9.07 -10.39 17.23
CA PRO A 161 -8.85 -11.10 15.98
C PRO A 161 -9.97 -12.11 15.74
N PHE A 162 -10.60 -12.06 14.57
CA PHE A 162 -11.67 -12.98 14.23
C PHE A 162 -11.16 -14.17 13.41
N PRO A 163 -11.90 -15.30 13.39
CA PRO A 163 -11.50 -16.48 12.63
C PRO A 163 -11.43 -16.17 11.12
N GLY A 164 -10.24 -16.25 10.54
CA GLY A 164 -10.00 -15.93 9.12
C GLY A 164 -8.91 -14.88 8.93
N ALA A 165 -8.68 -14.02 9.93
CA ALA A 165 -7.67 -12.97 9.84
C ALA A 165 -6.26 -13.53 9.71
N ALA A 166 -5.60 -13.21 8.59
CA ALA A 166 -4.27 -13.70 8.29
C ALA A 166 -3.19 -12.89 9.03
N ASN A 167 -2.32 -13.59 9.77
CA ASN A 167 -0.99 -13.12 10.18
C ASN A 167 -0.90 -11.73 10.85
N LEU A 168 -1.93 -11.31 11.59
CA LEU A 168 -2.02 -9.98 12.20
C LEU A 168 -0.93 -9.66 13.25
N ALA A 169 -0.30 -10.67 13.85
CA ALA A 169 0.85 -10.45 14.75
C ALA A 169 2.07 -9.96 13.95
N PRO A 170 2.77 -8.88 14.36
CA PRO A 170 3.91 -8.33 13.62
C PRO A 170 4.98 -9.35 13.18
N ASP A 171 5.25 -10.36 14.02
CA ASP A 171 6.22 -11.42 13.72
C ASP A 171 5.85 -12.26 12.48
N ASN A 172 4.57 -12.28 12.10
CA ASN A 172 4.05 -13.03 10.97
C ASN A 172 3.83 -12.19 9.71
N TRP A 173 4.00 -10.86 9.77
CA TRP A 173 3.59 -9.95 8.68
C TRP A 173 4.24 -10.27 7.33
N PHE A 174 5.48 -10.77 7.34
CA PHE A 174 6.23 -11.09 6.12
C PHE A 174 6.11 -12.56 5.71
N THR A 175 5.21 -13.31 6.37
CA THR A 175 4.88 -14.68 5.97
C THR A 175 3.90 -14.61 4.79
N PRO A 176 4.21 -15.26 3.66
CA PRO A 176 3.29 -15.29 2.52
C PRO A 176 1.91 -15.83 2.91
N PHE A 177 0.87 -15.33 2.25
CA PHE A 177 -0.47 -15.88 2.36
C PHE A 177 -0.53 -17.32 1.84
N VAL A 178 -1.57 -18.03 2.29
CA VAL A 178 -1.83 -19.40 1.83
C VAL A 178 -2.09 -19.38 0.33
N ASP A 179 -1.46 -20.30 -0.39
CA ASP A 179 -1.54 -20.44 -1.86
C ASP A 179 -0.94 -19.31 -2.70
N THR A 180 -0.17 -18.39 -2.09
CA THR A 180 0.57 -17.34 -2.82
C THR A 180 2.05 -17.68 -2.97
N GLU A 181 2.63 -17.42 -4.15
CA GLU A 181 4.08 -17.55 -4.35
C GLU A 181 4.81 -16.43 -3.58
N SER A 182 5.85 -16.80 -2.83
CA SER A 182 6.64 -15.81 -2.11
C SER A 182 7.46 -14.94 -3.06
N ARG A 183 7.62 -13.66 -2.70
CA ARG A 183 8.59 -12.78 -3.36
C ARG A 183 9.99 -13.42 -3.33
N ARG A 184 10.78 -13.20 -4.38
CA ARG A 184 12.14 -13.77 -4.52
C ARG A 184 13.03 -13.40 -3.32
N PRO A 185 13.66 -14.36 -2.63
CA PRO A 185 14.39 -14.09 -1.39
C PRO A 185 15.71 -13.32 -1.59
N ASP A 186 16.26 -13.31 -2.80
CA ASP A 186 17.56 -12.71 -3.14
C ASP A 186 17.50 -11.24 -3.58
N ARG A 187 16.31 -10.61 -3.50
CA ARG A 187 16.09 -9.21 -3.92
C ARG A 187 16.81 -8.16 -3.05
N GLY A 188 17.29 -8.55 -1.86
CA GLY A 188 18.12 -7.71 -0.99
C GLY A 188 17.36 -6.55 -0.32
N PHE A 189 18.11 -5.56 0.17
CA PHE A 189 17.60 -4.29 0.67
C PHE A 189 18.32 -3.16 -0.07
N ARG A 190 17.62 -2.06 -0.32
CA ARG A 190 18.18 -0.93 -1.06
C ARG A 190 19.17 -0.10 -0.23
N ARG A 191 19.04 -0.13 1.10
CA ARG A 191 19.86 0.60 2.09
C ARG A 191 20.16 -0.25 3.33
#